data_AF-A0A7C3J3M9-F1
#
_entry.id   AF-A0A7C3J3M9-F1
#
_cell.length_a   1.000
_cell.length_b   1.000
_cell.length_c   1.000
_cell.angle_alpha   90.00
_cell.angle_beta   90.00
_cell.angle_gamma   90.00
#
_symmetry.space_group_name_H-M   'P 1'
#
loop_
_entity.id
_entity.type
_entity.pdbx_description
1 polymer ?
#
loop_
_entity_poly.entity_id
_entity_poly.type
_entity_poly.pdbx_seq_one_letter_code
_entity_poly.pdbx_strand_id
1 'polypeptide(L)'
;MRRAAAINIIVDSSDKVGGDQYKYIAEKSVEDLGIGGSVETIALYIRPEIPLFIISIRYRDFRGKNTIGELASIDARTGSVRIRLDSEIDLGDALKVLWSEYGRERVEQAGRMEIVVQGVEPEEVQRIKIREKAVDISSRISELSSRIIPEGFRVRSVKTGENILTVIAAEDPIKEEWKAEALKTEAMGNA
;
A
#
# COMPACT_ATOMS: atom_id res chain seq x y z
N MET A 1 17.34 2.87 -12.95
CA MET A 1 15.90 2.60 -13.07
C MET A 1 15.50 1.71 -11.90
N ARG A 2 15.01 2.26 -10.78
CA ARG A 2 14.50 1.43 -9.67
C ARG A 2 13.06 1.05 -10.06
N ARG A 3 12.80 -0.25 -10.25
CA ARG A 3 11.45 -0.82 -10.37
C ARG A 3 10.62 -0.30 -9.19
N ALA A 4 9.33 0.00 -9.39
CA ALA A 4 8.37 0.05 -8.30
C ALA A 4 8.60 -1.20 -7.44
N ALA A 5 8.74 -1.04 -6.13
CA ALA A 5 9.03 -2.17 -5.26
C ALA A 5 7.97 -3.25 -5.51
N ALA A 6 8.39 -4.42 -6.00
CA ALA A 6 7.49 -5.53 -6.15
C ALA A 6 7.05 -5.92 -4.74
N ILE A 7 5.75 -5.85 -4.47
CA ILE A 7 5.18 -6.22 -3.17
C ILE A 7 5.50 -7.70 -2.95
N ASN A 8 6.01 -8.05 -1.77
CA ASN A 8 6.27 -9.45 -1.45
C ASN A 8 4.96 -10.11 -1.03
N ILE A 9 4.47 -11.09 -1.79
CA ILE A 9 3.23 -11.81 -1.46
C ILE A 9 3.56 -13.29 -1.27
N ILE A 10 3.33 -13.76 -0.05
CA ILE A 10 3.60 -15.12 0.39
C ILE A 10 2.25 -15.80 0.62
N VAL A 11 2.06 -16.97 0.01
CA VAL A 11 0.83 -17.75 0.17
C VAL A 11 1.16 -19.16 0.63
N ASP A 12 0.64 -19.51 1.79
CA ASP A 12 0.59 -20.88 2.31
C ASP A 12 -0.86 -21.36 2.27
N SER A 13 -1.18 -22.21 1.30
CA SER A 13 -2.53 -22.75 1.12
C SER A 13 -2.51 -24.28 0.98
N SER A 14 -3.45 -24.95 1.64
CA SER A 14 -3.72 -26.38 1.40
C SER A 14 -4.34 -26.63 0.03
N ASP A 15 -5.02 -25.63 -0.54
CA ASP A 15 -5.45 -25.59 -1.94
C ASP A 15 -4.58 -24.62 -2.75
N LYS A 16 -3.68 -25.17 -3.57
CA LYS A 16 -2.75 -24.35 -4.36
C LYS A 16 -3.46 -23.46 -5.38
N VAL A 17 -4.52 -23.96 -6.02
CA VAL A 17 -5.22 -23.21 -7.08
C VAL A 17 -5.96 -22.02 -6.47
N GLY A 18 -6.72 -22.24 -5.40
CA GLY A 18 -7.34 -21.15 -4.64
C GLY A 18 -6.31 -20.18 -4.08
N GLY A 19 -5.17 -20.67 -3.58
CA GLY A 19 -4.07 -19.84 -3.09
C GLY A 19 -3.52 -18.88 -4.15
N ASP A 20 -3.27 -19.37 -5.37
CA ASP A 20 -2.80 -18.55 -6.49
C ASP A 20 -3.84 -17.49 -6.91
N GLN A 21 -5.13 -17.80 -6.83
CA GLN A 21 -6.20 -16.83 -7.06
C GLN A 21 -6.18 -15.72 -6.01
N TYR A 22 -6.02 -16.04 -4.73
CA TYR A 22 -5.92 -15.03 -3.67
C TYR A 22 -4.67 -14.18 -3.79
N LYS A 23 -3.56 -14.73 -4.30
CA LYS A 23 -2.37 -13.94 -4.65
C LYS A 23 -2.73 -12.86 -5.68
N TYR A 24 -3.40 -13.25 -6.77
CA TYR A 24 -3.83 -12.32 -7.81
C TYR A 24 -4.80 -11.25 -7.27
N ILE A 25 -5.78 -11.65 -6.44
CA ILE A 25 -6.72 -10.73 -5.79
C ILE A 25 -5.97 -9.72 -4.91
N ALA A 26 -4.96 -10.16 -4.15
CA ALA A 26 -4.14 -9.28 -3.33
C ALA A 26 -3.34 -8.28 -4.19
N GLU A 27 -2.69 -8.74 -5.26
CA GLU A 27 -1.97 -7.87 -6.21
C GLU A 27 -2.90 -6.80 -6.79
N LYS A 28 -4.07 -7.21 -7.30
CA LYS A 28 -5.05 -6.29 -7.87
C LYS A 28 -5.64 -5.32 -6.85
N SER A 29 -5.96 -5.79 -5.66
CA SER A 29 -6.50 -4.94 -4.61
C SER A 29 -5.50 -3.86 -4.17
N VAL A 30 -4.20 -4.17 -4.15
CA VAL A 30 -3.16 -3.17 -3.88
C VAL A 30 -3.04 -2.15 -5.00
N GLU A 31 -3.08 -2.59 -6.26
CA GLU A 31 -3.09 -1.70 -7.43
C GLU A 31 -4.29 -0.75 -7.41
N ASP A 32 -5.49 -1.29 -7.18
CA ASP A 32 -6.75 -0.53 -7.19
C ASP A 32 -6.81 0.51 -6.05
N LEU A 33 -6.21 0.19 -4.91
CA LEU A 33 -6.14 1.12 -3.77
C LEU A 33 -4.99 2.13 -3.90
N GLY A 34 -4.11 1.99 -4.89
CA GLY A 34 -2.95 2.88 -5.10
C GLY A 34 -1.92 2.84 -3.97
N ILE A 35 -1.86 1.75 -3.20
CA ILE A 35 -1.03 1.63 -1.98
C ILE A 35 0.24 0.79 -2.19
N GLY A 36 0.60 0.45 -3.43
CA GLY A 36 1.76 -0.41 -3.72
C GLY A 36 3.08 0.10 -3.16
N GLY A 37 3.28 1.43 -3.09
CA GLY A 37 4.47 2.03 -2.45
C GLY A 37 4.48 1.95 -0.92
N SER A 38 3.33 1.66 -0.31
CA SER A 38 3.14 1.59 1.15
C SER A 38 3.16 0.15 1.67
N VAL A 39 2.73 -0.83 0.86
CA VAL A 39 2.67 -2.24 1.28
C VAL A 39 4.02 -2.90 1.05
N GLU A 40 4.58 -3.50 2.11
CA GLU A 40 5.86 -4.22 2.04
C GLU A 40 5.64 -5.70 1.78
N THR A 41 4.74 -6.33 2.55
CA THR A 41 4.51 -7.77 2.49
C THR A 41 3.07 -8.12 2.83
N ILE A 42 2.50 -9.06 2.08
CA ILE A 42 1.23 -9.72 2.39
C ILE A 42 1.51 -11.21 2.55
N ALA A 43 1.25 -11.75 3.73
CA ALA A 43 1.31 -13.18 4.00
C ALA A 43 -0.11 -13.72 4.17
N LEU A 44 -0.45 -14.76 3.40
CA LEU A 44 -1.73 -15.45 3.43
C LEU A 44 -1.54 -16.88 3.92
N TYR A 45 -2.37 -17.29 4.86
CA TYR A 45 -2.49 -18.68 5.31
C TYR A 45 -3.94 -19.14 5.14
N ILE A 46 -4.15 -20.14 4.30
CA ILE A 46 -5.47 -20.53 3.79
C ILE A 46 -5.66 -22.03 4.01
N ARG A 47 -6.73 -22.39 4.73
CA ARG A 47 -7.14 -23.79 4.99
C ARG A 47 -8.64 -23.93 4.78
N PRO A 48 -9.10 -24.21 3.54
CA PRO A 48 -10.53 -24.34 3.22
C PRO A 48 -11.22 -25.50 3.95
N GLU A 49 -10.47 -26.53 4.35
CA GLU A 49 -10.97 -27.71 5.07
C GLU A 49 -11.45 -27.42 6.50
N ILE A 50 -10.95 -26.35 7.12
CA ILE A 50 -11.29 -25.92 8.49
C ILE A 50 -11.78 -24.46 8.51
N PRO A 51 -12.53 -24.06 7.48
CA PRO A 51 -12.74 -22.68 6.99
C PRO A 51 -11.92 -21.61 7.71
N LEU A 52 -10.59 -21.63 7.52
CA LEU A 52 -9.66 -20.69 8.15
C LEU A 52 -8.90 -19.88 7.10
N PHE A 53 -8.94 -18.56 7.24
CA PHE A 53 -8.23 -17.62 6.40
C PHE A 53 -7.51 -16.61 7.29
N ILE A 54 -6.19 -16.55 7.20
CA ILE A 54 -5.38 -15.59 7.94
C ILE A 54 -4.64 -14.73 6.93
N ILE A 55 -4.69 -13.42 7.14
CA ILE A 55 -3.93 -12.44 6.38
C ILE A 55 -3.10 -11.60 7.33
N SER A 56 -1.82 -11.43 7.01
CA SER A 56 -0.93 -10.49 7.69
C SER A 56 -0.33 -9.52 6.68
N ILE A 57 -0.53 -8.23 6.90
CA ILE A 57 -0.10 -7.15 6.00
C ILE A 57 0.89 -6.27 6.73
N ARG A 58 2.14 -6.24 6.27
CA ARG A 58 3.13 -5.22 6.68
C ARG A 58 3.11 -4.07 5.71
N TYR A 59 3.13 -2.87 6.28
CA TYR A 59 3.10 -1.63 5.53
C TYR A 59 4.00 -0.58 6.18
N ARG A 60 4.41 0.42 5.41
CA ARG A 60 5.07 1.61 5.96
C ARG A 60 4.03 2.64 6.27
N ASP A 61 4.06 3.14 7.50
CA ASP A 61 3.34 4.35 7.83
C ASP A 61 4.19 5.58 7.50
N PHE A 62 3.69 6.45 6.62
CA PHE A 62 4.32 7.70 6.24
C PHE A 62 3.93 8.87 7.16
N ARG A 63 3.33 8.60 8.32
CA ARG A 63 3.02 9.59 9.38
C ARG A 63 4.10 10.68 9.45
N GLY A 64 3.72 11.90 9.08
CA GLY A 64 4.56 13.10 9.17
C GLY A 64 5.11 13.64 7.86
N LYS A 65 5.24 12.82 6.81
CA LYS A 65 5.68 13.30 5.50
C LYS A 65 4.52 13.92 4.72
N ASN A 66 4.65 15.18 4.35
CA ASN A 66 3.61 15.89 3.61
C ASN A 66 4.13 16.85 2.56
N THR A 67 5.45 16.93 2.38
CA THR A 67 6.07 17.72 1.30
C THR A 67 6.48 16.85 0.12
N ILE A 68 6.58 17.43 -1.08
CA ILE A 68 7.05 16.71 -2.27
C ILE A 68 8.47 16.17 -2.04
N GLY A 69 9.36 16.94 -1.39
CA GLY A 69 10.73 16.50 -1.11
C GLY A 69 10.84 15.28 -0.20
N GLU A 70 9.83 15.04 0.65
CA GLU A 70 9.80 13.87 1.54
C GLU A 70 9.18 12.62 0.91
N LEU A 71 8.28 12.83 -0.06
CA LEU A 71 7.41 11.83 -0.68
C LEU A 71 7.79 11.49 -2.13
N ALA A 72 8.85 12.12 -2.66
CA ALA A 72 9.26 11.97 -4.04
C ALA A 72 10.76 12.05 -4.21
N SER A 73 11.26 11.41 -5.26
CA SER A 73 12.55 11.73 -5.85
C SER A 73 12.41 12.88 -6.84
N ILE A 74 13.30 13.86 -6.76
CA ILE A 74 13.30 15.06 -7.60
C ILE A 74 14.58 15.07 -8.45
N ASP A 75 14.39 15.29 -9.75
CA ASP A 75 15.44 15.30 -10.74
C ASP A 75 15.40 16.62 -11.52
N ALA A 76 16.42 17.45 -11.31
CA ALA A 76 16.56 18.75 -11.94
C ALA A 76 16.98 18.59 -13.40
N ARG A 77 16.25 19.23 -14.31
CA ARG A 77 16.53 19.26 -15.75
C ARG A 77 16.62 20.71 -16.20
N THR A 78 17.28 20.94 -17.33
CA THR A 78 17.37 22.30 -17.89
C THR A 78 15.96 22.84 -18.15
N GLY A 79 15.56 23.86 -17.39
CA GLY A 79 14.25 24.51 -17.51
C GLY A 79 13.05 23.69 -16.99
N SER A 80 13.27 22.55 -16.31
CA SER A 80 12.17 21.76 -15.74
C SER A 80 12.61 20.90 -14.55
N VAL A 81 11.63 20.51 -13.74
CA VAL A 81 11.83 19.58 -12.62
C VAL A 81 10.98 18.34 -12.86
N ARG A 82 11.61 17.17 -12.82
CA ARG A 82 10.91 15.89 -12.86
C ARG A 82 10.75 15.36 -11.44
N ILE A 83 9.50 15.10 -11.06
CA ILE A 83 9.10 14.58 -9.77
C ILE A 83 8.64 13.14 -9.99
N ARG A 84 9.22 12.19 -9.25
CA ARG A 84 8.74 10.82 -9.21
C ARG A 84 8.34 10.48 -7.77
N LEU A 85 7.04 10.38 -7.55
CA LEU A 85 6.44 10.07 -6.25
C LEU A 85 6.78 8.64 -5.81
N ASP A 86 6.87 8.43 -4.50
CA ASP A 86 7.09 7.12 -3.88
C ASP A 86 5.81 6.28 -3.83
N SER A 87 4.64 6.94 -3.81
CA SER A 87 3.33 6.28 -3.79
C SER A 87 2.32 6.97 -4.71
N GLU A 88 1.50 6.18 -5.39
CA GLU A 88 0.44 6.67 -6.28
C GLU A 88 -0.67 7.38 -5.50
N ILE A 89 -0.83 7.05 -4.22
CA ILE A 89 -1.77 7.71 -3.31
C ILE A 89 -1.54 9.22 -3.20
N ASP A 90 -0.31 9.68 -3.45
CA ASP A 90 0.10 11.07 -3.35
C ASP A 90 -0.10 11.84 -4.66
N LEU A 91 -0.32 11.12 -5.77
CA LEU A 91 -0.36 11.71 -7.11
C LEU A 91 -1.47 12.76 -7.25
N GLY A 92 -2.68 12.42 -6.82
CA GLY A 92 -3.84 13.32 -6.96
C GLY A 92 -3.64 14.62 -6.17
N ASP A 93 -3.15 14.51 -4.93
CA ASP A 93 -2.87 15.65 -4.07
C ASP A 93 -1.73 16.51 -4.64
N ALA A 94 -0.63 15.86 -5.07
CA ALA A 94 0.52 16.55 -5.67
C ALA A 94 0.12 17.30 -6.94
N LEU A 95 -0.61 16.68 -7.88
CA LEU A 95 -1.09 17.34 -9.09
C LEU A 95 -2.01 18.51 -8.78
N LYS A 96 -2.93 18.34 -7.81
CA LYS A 96 -3.85 19.41 -7.41
C LYS A 96 -3.09 20.63 -6.88
N VAL A 97 -2.10 20.43 -6.02
CA VAL A 97 -1.30 21.53 -5.46
C VAL A 97 -0.40 22.15 -6.53
N LEU A 98 0.30 21.35 -7.33
CA LEU A 98 1.17 21.84 -8.40
C LEU A 98 0.40 22.63 -9.46
N TRP A 99 -0.80 22.18 -9.86
CA TRP A 99 -1.66 22.94 -10.77
C TRP A 99 -2.15 24.26 -10.16
N SER A 100 -2.40 24.29 -8.85
CA SER A 100 -2.81 25.50 -8.15
C SER A 100 -1.68 26.52 -8.08
N GLU A 101 -0.44 26.08 -7.86
CA GLU A 101 0.73 26.94 -7.70
C GLU A 101 1.31 27.40 -9.06
N TYR A 102 1.41 26.49 -10.03
CA TYR A 102 2.16 26.72 -11.27
C TYR A 102 1.31 26.75 -12.55
N GLY A 103 0.02 26.45 -12.47
CA GLY A 103 -0.85 26.36 -13.63
C GLY A 103 -0.80 25.01 -14.34
N ARG A 104 -1.86 24.71 -15.11
CA ARG A 104 -2.01 23.43 -15.83
C ARG A 104 -1.11 23.33 -17.05
N GLU A 105 -0.73 24.45 -17.62
CA GLU A 105 0.13 24.56 -18.79
C GLU A 105 1.60 24.27 -18.49
N ARG A 106 2.01 24.37 -17.22
CA ARG A 106 3.39 24.11 -16.78
C ARG A 106 3.57 22.76 -16.09
N VAL A 107 2.49 22.04 -15.80
CA VAL A 107 2.51 20.78 -15.02
C VAL A 107 1.89 19.66 -15.82
N GLU A 108 2.71 18.68 -16.19
CA GLU A 108 2.33 17.53 -16.99
C GLU A 108 2.52 16.22 -16.21
N GLN A 109 1.54 15.32 -16.27
CA GLN A 109 1.71 13.95 -15.79
C GLN A 109 2.36 13.10 -16.89
N ALA A 110 3.68 12.91 -16.80
CA ALA A 110 4.47 12.15 -17.77
C ALA A 110 4.38 10.62 -17.58
N GLY A 111 3.81 10.15 -16.47
CA GLY A 111 3.63 8.73 -16.17
C GLY A 111 2.78 8.47 -14.93
N ARG A 112 2.60 7.19 -14.56
CA ARG A 112 1.72 6.78 -13.44
C ARG A 112 2.07 7.45 -12.11
N MET A 113 3.35 7.75 -11.87
CA MET A 113 3.82 8.41 -10.64
C MET A 113 4.78 9.55 -10.95
N GLU A 114 4.77 10.03 -12.21
CA GLU A 114 5.76 10.98 -12.70
C GLU A 114 5.07 12.26 -13.15
N ILE A 115 5.55 13.38 -12.60
CA ILE A 115 5.08 14.73 -12.91
C ILE A 115 6.29 15.54 -13.40
N VAL A 116 6.10 16.36 -14.42
CA VAL A 116 7.08 17.30 -14.93
C VAL A 116 6.54 18.71 -14.74
N VAL A 117 7.35 19.58 -14.12
CA VAL A 117 7.00 20.99 -13.90
C VAL A 117 8.01 21.88 -14.63
N GLN A 118 7.52 22.75 -15.51
CA GLN A 118 8.36 23.63 -16.35
C GLN A 118 8.70 24.93 -15.63
N GLY A 119 9.93 25.44 -15.80
CA GLY A 119 10.37 26.77 -15.38
C GLY A 119 10.43 27.02 -13.87
N VAL A 120 10.65 25.97 -13.07
CA VAL A 120 10.73 26.05 -11.61
C VAL A 120 12.07 25.51 -11.12
N GLU A 121 12.54 26.01 -9.97
CA GLU A 121 13.73 25.46 -9.33
C GLU A 121 13.40 24.24 -8.45
N PRO A 122 14.28 23.23 -8.36
CA PRO A 122 14.06 22.03 -7.56
C PRO A 122 13.74 22.31 -6.08
N GLU A 123 14.39 23.31 -5.49
CA GLU A 123 14.24 23.66 -4.07
C GLU A 123 12.86 24.24 -3.75
N GLU A 124 12.23 24.91 -4.72
CA GLU A 124 10.86 25.42 -4.58
C GLU A 124 9.87 24.26 -4.52
N VAL A 125 10.02 23.31 -5.45
CA VAL A 125 9.18 22.12 -5.54
C VAL A 125 9.30 21.26 -4.27
N GLN A 126 10.52 21.09 -3.75
CA GLN A 126 10.77 20.28 -2.54
C GLN A 126 9.94 20.70 -1.33
N ARG A 127 9.73 22.01 -1.16
CA ARG A 127 9.05 22.58 0.02
C ARG A 127 7.53 22.57 -0.08
N ILE A 128 6.97 22.22 -1.25
CA ILE A 128 5.52 22.21 -1.46
C ILE A 128 4.88 21.14 -0.59
N LYS A 129 3.99 21.59 0.30
CA LYS A 129 3.15 20.73 1.12
C LYS A 129 1.95 20.26 0.30
N ILE A 130 1.80 18.95 0.10
CA ILE A 130 0.72 18.38 -0.71
C ILE A 130 -0.58 18.16 0.09
N ARG A 131 -0.51 18.13 1.43
CA ARG A 131 -1.69 17.93 2.31
C ARG A 131 -1.52 18.49 3.71
N GLU A 132 -2.62 18.95 4.31
CA GLU A 132 -2.65 19.44 5.69
C GLU A 132 -2.51 18.33 6.75
N LYS A 133 -3.03 17.14 6.45
CA LYS A 133 -2.97 15.95 7.33
C LYS A 133 -2.40 14.77 6.55
N ALA A 134 -1.60 13.94 7.19
CA ALA A 134 -1.09 12.71 6.59
C ALA A 134 -2.24 11.78 6.16
N VAL A 135 -2.01 10.97 5.12
CA VAL A 135 -2.93 9.93 4.70
C VAL A 135 -3.06 8.88 5.81
N ASP A 136 -4.31 8.51 6.12
CA ASP A 136 -4.59 7.38 7.01
C ASP A 136 -4.38 6.07 6.25
N ILE A 137 -3.12 5.63 6.18
CA ILE A 137 -2.77 4.37 5.53
C ILE A 137 -3.44 3.18 6.23
N SER A 138 -3.60 3.23 7.56
CA SER A 138 -4.20 2.16 8.34
C SER A 138 -5.65 1.88 7.91
N SER A 139 -6.43 2.92 7.57
CA SER A 139 -7.77 2.75 6.99
C SER A 139 -7.76 1.98 5.66
N ARG A 140 -6.81 2.30 4.77
CA ARG A 140 -6.66 1.62 3.48
C ARG A 140 -6.13 0.19 3.60
N ILE A 141 -5.28 -0.08 4.59
CA ILE A 141 -4.82 -1.44 4.89
C ILE A 141 -5.98 -2.28 5.44
N SER A 142 -6.84 -1.69 6.26
CA SER A 142 -8.06 -2.33 6.75
C SER A 142 -9.02 -2.64 5.59
N GLU A 143 -9.20 -1.70 4.67
CA GLU A 143 -9.98 -1.89 3.45
C GLU A 143 -9.38 -2.99 2.56
N LEU A 144 -8.06 -2.98 2.33
CA LEU A 144 -7.34 -4.01 1.59
C LEU A 144 -7.59 -5.40 2.18
N SER A 145 -7.46 -5.55 3.50
CA SER A 145 -7.73 -6.84 4.16
C SER A 145 -9.18 -7.31 3.93
N SER A 146 -10.13 -6.38 3.95
CA SER A 146 -11.56 -6.71 3.77
C SER A 146 -11.91 -7.09 2.33
N ARG A 147 -11.18 -6.57 1.33
CA ARG A 147 -11.33 -6.97 -0.08
C ARG A 147 -10.75 -8.35 -0.37
N ILE A 148 -9.70 -8.74 0.36
CA ILE A 148 -9.02 -10.03 0.16
C ILE A 148 -9.73 -11.15 0.94
N ILE A 149 -10.24 -10.88 2.14
CA ILE A 149 -10.90 -11.91 2.96
C ILE A 149 -12.22 -12.37 2.29
N PRO A 150 -12.46 -13.68 2.15
CA PRO A 150 -13.70 -14.19 1.59
C PRO A 150 -14.94 -13.74 2.38
N GLU A 151 -16.03 -13.42 1.67
CA GLU A 151 -17.27 -12.89 2.26
C GLU A 151 -17.95 -13.86 3.25
N GLY A 152 -17.79 -15.18 3.05
CA GLY A 152 -18.34 -16.21 3.94
C GLY A 152 -17.76 -16.18 5.37
N PHE A 153 -16.59 -15.56 5.55
CA PHE A 153 -15.81 -15.61 6.78
C PHE A 153 -16.16 -14.42 7.67
N ARG A 154 -17.24 -14.59 8.45
CA ARG A 154 -17.85 -13.53 9.26
C ARG A 154 -17.24 -13.39 10.66
N VAL A 155 -16.67 -14.46 11.21
CA VAL A 155 -15.99 -14.39 12.51
C VAL A 155 -14.58 -13.87 12.28
N ARG A 156 -14.28 -12.69 12.84
CA ARG A 156 -12.98 -12.02 12.64
C ARG A 156 -12.32 -11.66 13.96
N SER A 157 -11.01 -11.90 14.04
CA SER A 157 -10.14 -11.36 15.09
C SER A 157 -9.07 -10.51 14.42
N VAL A 158 -9.01 -9.25 14.80
CA VAL A 158 -8.04 -8.29 14.26
C VAL A 158 -7.00 -7.98 15.32
N LYS A 159 -5.72 -8.07 14.94
CA LYS A 159 -4.57 -7.62 15.72
C LYS A 159 -3.85 -6.53 14.93
N THR A 160 -3.67 -5.38 15.55
CA THR A 160 -2.93 -4.26 14.97
C THR A 160 -1.66 -4.03 15.77
N GLY A 161 -0.53 -3.95 15.08
CA GLY A 161 0.74 -3.47 15.61
C GLY A 161 1.14 -2.13 14.99
N GLU A 162 2.36 -1.68 15.22
CA GLU A 162 2.85 -0.36 14.76
C GLU A 162 2.77 -0.18 13.24
N ASN A 163 3.13 -1.22 12.47
CA ASN A 163 3.21 -1.21 11.00
C ASN A 163 2.69 -2.52 10.39
N ILE A 164 1.79 -3.20 11.12
CA ILE A 164 1.28 -4.51 10.72
C ILE A 164 -0.18 -4.67 11.12
N LEU A 165 -0.94 -5.29 10.22
CA LEU A 165 -2.31 -5.72 10.45
C LEU A 165 -2.38 -7.23 10.25
N THR A 166 -2.86 -7.96 11.25
CA THR A 166 -3.13 -9.40 11.14
C THR A 166 -4.60 -9.65 11.41
N VAL A 167 -5.27 -10.34 10.48
CA VAL A 167 -6.69 -10.70 10.59
C VAL A 167 -6.82 -12.21 10.48
N ILE A 168 -7.44 -12.81 11.49
CA ILE A 168 -7.95 -14.17 11.44
C ILE A 168 -9.42 -14.06 11.03
N ALA A 169 -9.81 -14.75 9.96
CA ALA A 169 -11.17 -14.86 9.52
C ALA A 169 -11.56 -16.35 9.49
N ALA A 170 -12.76 -16.67 9.95
CA ALA A 170 -13.31 -18.02 9.93
C ALA A 170 -14.85 -18.00 9.85
N GLU A 171 -15.44 -19.17 9.56
CA GLU A 171 -16.88 -19.40 9.70
C GLU A 171 -17.27 -19.73 11.15
N ASP A 172 -16.40 -20.46 11.85
CA ASP A 172 -16.59 -20.88 13.24
C ASP A 172 -15.88 -19.95 14.24
N PRO A 173 -16.22 -20.04 15.55
CA PRO A 173 -15.49 -19.33 16.61
C PRO A 173 -13.98 -19.60 16.57
N ILE A 174 -13.20 -18.53 16.74
CA ILE A 174 -11.73 -18.57 16.61
C ILE A 174 -11.10 -19.35 17.77
N LYS A 175 -10.32 -20.38 17.42
CA LYS A 175 -9.58 -21.24 18.36
C LYS A 175 -8.21 -20.67 18.72
N GLU A 176 -7.67 -21.06 19.86
CA GLU A 176 -6.32 -20.66 20.30
C GLU A 176 -5.23 -21.14 19.34
N GLU A 177 -5.36 -22.35 18.78
CA GLU A 177 -4.41 -22.86 17.78
C GLU A 177 -4.31 -21.96 16.53
N TRP A 178 -5.40 -21.30 16.13
CA TRP A 178 -5.42 -20.39 14.97
C TRP A 178 -4.73 -19.06 15.28
N LYS A 179 -4.71 -18.65 16.56
CA LYS A 179 -3.92 -17.50 16.99
C LYS A 179 -2.43 -17.81 16.90
N ALA A 180 -2.02 -19.04 17.22
CA ALA A 180 -0.64 -19.46 17.04
C ALA A 180 -0.23 -19.49 15.56
N GLU A 181 -1.12 -19.97 14.67
CA GLU A 181 -0.89 -19.88 13.22
C GLU A 181 -0.78 -18.43 12.75
N ALA A 182 -1.61 -17.52 13.27
CA ALA A 182 -1.52 -16.10 12.92
C ALA A 182 -0.18 -15.47 13.28
N LEU A 183 0.42 -15.84 14.42
CA LEU A 183 1.77 -15.40 14.79
C LEU A 183 2.84 -15.95 13.84
N LYS A 184 2.70 -17.19 13.37
CA LYS A 184 3.59 -17.76 12.35
C LYS A 184 3.45 -17.06 11.02
N THR A 185 2.22 -16.78 10.57
CA THR A 185 1.94 -16.03 9.34
C THR A 185 2.54 -14.63 9.40
N GLU A 186 2.41 -13.95 10.55
CA GLU A 186 3.07 -12.67 10.82
C GLU A 186 4.61 -12.78 10.73
N ALA A 187 5.20 -13.82 11.31
CA ALA A 187 6.64 -14.08 11.24
C ALA A 187 7.14 -14.40 9.82
N MET A 188 6.36 -15.13 9.01
CA MET A 188 6.68 -15.39 7.60
C MET A 188 6.79 -14.10 6.79
N GLY A 189 5.96 -13.11 7.10
CA GLY A 189 6.07 -11.79 6.48
C GLY A 189 7.29 -10.98 6.93
N ASN A 190 7.97 -11.36 8.02
CA ASN A 190 9.19 -10.71 8.55
C ASN A 190 10.51 -11.26 7.96
N ALA A 191 10.48 -12.40 7.28
CA ALA A 191 11.66 -13.05 6.68
C ALA A 191 11.95 -12.52 5.28
#